data_AF-A0A3A9BVE9-F1
#
_entry.id   AF-A0A3A9BVE9-F1
#
_cell.length_a   1.000
_cell.length_b   1.000
_cell.length_c   1.000
_cell.angle_alpha   90.00
_cell.angle_beta   90.00
_cell.angle_gamma   90.00
#
_symmetry.space_group_name_H-M   'P 1'
#
loop_
_entity.id
_entity.type
_entity.pdbx_description
1 polymer ?
#
loop_
_entity_poly.entity_id
_entity_poly.type
_entity_poly.pdbx_seq_one_letter_code
_entity_poly.pdbx_strand_id
1 'polypeptide(L)' 'MLHELVEKIIVHEGDKSSGHRIQKIEIYYSFVGDLESSHVVAQRT' A
#
# COMPACT_ATOMS: atom_id res chain seq x y z
N MET A 1 -10.29 -12.23 -3.31
CA MET A 1 -10.26 -11.71 -4.69
C MET A 1 -9.17 -10.65 -4.91
N LEU A 2 -9.10 -9.48 -4.27
CA LEU A 2 -7.93 -8.57 -4.48
C LEU A 2 -6.62 -9.09 -3.85
N HIS A 3 -6.70 -9.67 -2.65
CA HIS A 3 -5.53 -10.23 -1.95
C HIS A 3 -4.87 -11.40 -2.69
N GLU A 4 -5.60 -12.04 -3.62
CA GLU A 4 -5.08 -13.13 -4.45
C GLU A 4 -4.11 -12.62 -5.52
N LEU A 5 -4.13 -11.33 -5.84
CA LEU A 5 -3.23 -10.68 -6.79
C LEU A 5 -1.97 -10.12 -6.14
N VAL A 6 -1.82 -10.23 -4.82
CA VAL A 6 -0.67 -9.70 -4.09
C VAL A 6 0.53 -10.61 -4.31
N GLU A 7 1.53 -10.09 -4.99
CA GLU A 7 2.80 -10.78 -5.21
C GLU A 7 3.73 -10.64 -4.01
N LYS A 8 3.82 -9.42 -3.46
CA LYS A 8 4.76 -9.10 -2.38
C LYS A 8 4.27 -7.93 -1.52
N ILE A 9 4.51 -8.01 -0.21
CA ILE A 9 4.33 -6.91 0.73
C ILE A 9 5.69 -6.59 1.36
N ILE A 10 6.10 -5.33 1.32
CA ILE A 10 7.29 -4.83 2.03
C ILE A 10 6.83 -3.89 3.13
N VAL A 11 7.25 -4.20 4.35
CA VAL A 11 6.97 -3.39 5.54
C VAL A 11 8.28 -2.72 5.96
N HIS A 12 8.32 -1.40 5.90
CA HIS A 12 9.48 -0.61 6.32
C HIS A 12 9.45 -0.37 7.83
N GLU A 13 10.55 0.09 8.40
CA GLU A 13 10.57 0.49 9.81
C GLU A 13 9.54 1.60 10.07
N GLY A 14 8.90 1.56 11.24
CA GLY A 14 7.94 2.59 11.63
C GLY A 14 8.64 3.82 12.18
N ASP A 15 8.40 4.98 11.58
CA ASP A 15 8.82 6.27 12.09
C ASP A 15 7.90 6.72 13.24
N LYS A 16 8.49 7.18 14.35
CA LYS A 16 7.79 7.73 15.52
C LYS A 16 8.22 9.15 15.87
N SER A 17 9.06 9.77 15.05
CA SER A 17 9.66 11.08 15.30
C SER A 17 8.64 12.22 15.51
N SER A 18 7.44 12.08 14.94
CA SER A 18 6.35 13.05 15.04
C SER A 18 5.45 12.90 16.29
N GLY A 19 5.74 11.93 17.17
CA GLY A 19 4.85 11.56 18.28
C GLY A 19 3.70 10.61 17.86
N HIS A 20 3.56 10.34 16.55
CA HIS A 20 2.68 9.34 15.99
C HIS A 20 3.48 8.32 15.18
N ARG A 21 3.03 7.05 15.15
CA ARG A 21 3.68 6.01 14.34
C ARG A 21 3.21 6.10 12.89
N ILE A 22 4.14 6.39 11.98
CA ILE A 22 3.93 6.35 10.52
C ILE A 22 4.76 5.17 9.99
N GLN A 23 4.17 4.34 9.13
CA GLN A 23 4.89 3.21 8.54
C GLN A 23 4.61 3.15 7.05
N LYS A 24 5.67 3.11 6.26
CA LYS A 24 5.57 2.89 4.83
C LYS A 24 5.33 1.40 4.57
N ILE A 25 4.32 1.11 3.76
CA ILE A 25 4.01 -0.24 3.27
C ILE A 25 3.97 -0.16 1.74
N GLU A 26 4.69 -1.06 1.09
CA GLU A 26 4.65 -1.23 -0.37
C GLU A 26 3.97 -2.56 -0.68
N ILE A 27 2.96 -2.52 -1.56
CA ILE A 27 2.22 -3.69 -2.00
C ILE A 27 2.42 -3.84 -3.50
N TYR A 28 3.03 -4.95 -3.90
CA TYR A 28 3.23 -5.33 -5.30
C TYR A 28 2.12 -6.27 -5.70
N TYR A 29 1.47 -5.96 -6.82
CA TYR A 29 0.45 -6.79 -7.41
C TYR A 29 0.96 -7.39 -8.72
N SER A 30 0.75 -8.68 -8.91
CA SER A 30 0.98 -9.36 -10.19
C SER A 30 -0.35 -9.44 -10.93
N PHE A 31 -0.44 -8.78 -12.08
CA PHE A 31 -1.65 -8.83 -12.92
C PHE A 31 -1.28 -8.83 -14.42
N VAL A 32 -2.16 -9.40 -15.23
CA VAL A 32 -2.09 -9.38 -16.70
C VAL A 32 -3.40 -8.78 -17.22
N GLY A 33 -3.37 -7.59 -17.82
CA GLY A 33 -4.56 -6.88 -18.35
C GLY A 33 -4.35 -5.36 -18.47
N ASP A 34 -5.42 -4.56 -18.51
CA ASP A 34 -5.39 -3.09 -18.47
C ASP A 34 -5.76 -2.53 -17.08
N LEU A 35 -4.96 -1.60 -16.56
CA LEU A 35 -5.11 -1.01 -15.22
C LEU A 35 -5.64 0.43 -15.37
N GLU A 36 -6.96 0.60 -15.33
CA GLU A 36 -7.59 1.91 -15.16
C GLU A 36 -7.36 2.39 -13.71
N SER A 37 -6.26 3.08 -13.46
CA SER A 37 -5.87 3.52 -12.11
C SER A 37 -6.61 4.80 -11.70
N SER A 38 -7.68 4.68 -10.92
CA SER A 38 -8.21 5.81 -10.13
C SER A 38 -7.43 5.92 -8.81
N HIS A 39 -6.64 6.99 -8.69
CA HIS A 39 -5.89 7.26 -7.47
C HIS A 39 -6.85 7.67 -6.36
N VAL A 40 -7.03 6.83 -5.35
CA VAL A 40 -7.72 7.21 -4.11
C VAL A 40 -6.66 7.46 -3.05
N VAL A 41 -6.45 8.73 -2.72
CA VAL A 41 -5.70 9.13 -1.52
C VAL A 41 -6.63 8.92 -0.33
N ALA A 42 -6.32 7.96 0.53
CA ALA A 42 -7.07 7.75 1.77
C ALA A 42 -6.96 9.01 2.64
N GLN A 43 -8.04 9.81 2.68
CA GLN A 43 -8.18 10.89 3.66
C GLN A 43 -8.72 10.30 4.95
N ARG A 44 -8.01 10.58 6.05
CA ARG A 44 -8.39 10.15 7.40
C ARG A 44 -9.46 11.10 7.92
N THR A 45 -10.68 10.60 8.14
CA THR A 45 -11.75 11.27 8.91
C THR A 45 -11.45 11.27 10.40
#